data_AF-A0A3T0D871-F1
#
_entry.id   AF-A0A3T0D871-F1
#
_cell.length_a   1.000
_cell.length_b   1.000
_cell.length_c   1.000
_cell.angle_alpha   90.00
_cell.angle_beta   90.00
_cell.angle_gamma   90.00
#
_symmetry.space_group_name_H-M   'P 1'
#
loop_
_entity.id
_entity.type
_entity.pdbx_description
1 polymer ?
#
loop_
_entity_poly.entity_id
_entity_poly.type
_entity_poly.pdbx_seq_one_letter_code
_entity_poly.pdbx_strand_id
1 'polypeptide(L)'
;MRVAWSATHQEFLLSDGYYFSGLYKELTKREVLIEEVDDFDRLFEYDVIVFNYPENPFNTEEKKRIQKVLNEEKKKIIFTAHFRGKDGVFDVCNAITQDFGITVLPEGVKDECCHLEDDSLIITTDNIKKYASNVKEVVFPYSAPLSLSDGVEVILKGRDTAVSDSGEKAPILIAQKSFESGSKLIVCGGCIFWDNFSIFKLDNLQFVVNLILGDE
;
A
#
# COMPACT_ATOMS: atom_id res chain seq x y z
N MET A 1 15.50 10.72 -4.71
CA MET A 1 14.11 10.66 -4.22
C MET A 1 14.15 10.48 -2.71
N ARG A 2 13.30 11.21 -1.98
CA ARG A 2 13.21 11.13 -0.51
C ARG A 2 11.88 10.48 -0.12
N VAL A 3 11.94 9.44 0.69
CA VAL A 3 10.78 8.69 1.19
C VAL A 3 10.71 8.88 2.71
N ALA A 4 9.61 9.44 3.19
CA ALA A 4 9.27 9.41 4.61
C ALA A 4 8.51 8.11 4.90
N TRP A 5 9.07 7.29 5.78
CA TRP A 5 8.36 6.19 6.41
C TRP A 5 7.79 6.69 7.73
N SER A 6 6.47 6.81 7.82
CA SER A 6 5.84 7.38 9.00
C SER A 6 6.07 6.51 10.23
N ALA A 7 6.34 7.16 11.36
CA ALA A 7 6.36 6.58 12.71
C ALA A 7 5.41 7.35 13.66
N THR A 8 4.44 8.06 13.09
CA THR A 8 3.58 9.04 13.79
C THR A 8 2.30 8.42 14.34
N HIS A 9 1.86 7.30 13.78
CA HIS A 9 0.60 6.63 14.08
C HIS A 9 0.78 5.15 14.44
N GLN A 10 1.92 4.79 15.04
CA GLN A 10 2.29 3.40 15.41
C GLN A 10 2.39 2.45 14.21
N GLU A 11 2.89 2.97 13.08
CA GLU A 11 3.19 2.17 11.90
C GLU A 11 4.27 1.12 12.19
N PHE A 12 4.25 0.03 11.42
CA PHE A 12 5.38 -0.89 11.39
C PHE A 12 6.59 -0.22 10.75
N LEU A 13 7.71 -0.21 11.48
CA LEU A 13 8.93 0.51 11.13
C LEU A 13 9.91 -0.33 10.31
N LEU A 14 10.70 0.31 9.44
CA LEU A 14 11.79 -0.31 8.68
C LEU A 14 12.92 -0.84 9.57
N SER A 15 13.12 -0.19 10.72
CA SER A 15 14.05 -0.53 11.77
C SER A 15 13.66 -1.82 12.49
N ASP A 16 12.43 -2.30 12.30
CA ASP A 16 12.08 -3.68 12.58
C ASP A 16 12.81 -4.61 11.59
N GLY A 17 14.02 -4.98 11.97
CA GLY A 17 14.92 -5.77 11.16
C GLY A 17 14.37 -7.15 10.79
N TYR A 18 13.39 -7.65 11.55
CA TYR A 18 12.73 -8.93 11.30
C TYR A 18 11.81 -8.86 10.08
N TYR A 19 11.10 -7.74 9.90
CA TYR A 19 10.10 -7.61 8.84
C TYR A 19 10.53 -6.81 7.63
N PHE A 20 11.37 -5.76 7.73
CA PHE A 20 11.53 -4.84 6.59
C PHE A 20 12.96 -4.51 6.18
N SER A 21 13.97 -5.15 6.79
CA SER A 21 15.38 -4.88 6.48
C SER A 21 15.78 -5.13 5.02
N GLY A 22 15.10 -6.03 4.31
CA GLY A 22 15.31 -6.34 2.91
C GLY A 22 14.95 -5.16 2.00
N LEU A 23 13.74 -4.59 2.18
CA LEU A 23 13.29 -3.43 1.44
C LEU A 23 14.23 -2.24 1.63
N TYR A 24 14.57 -1.93 2.88
CA TYR A 24 15.48 -0.83 3.21
C TYR A 24 16.81 -0.96 2.47
N LYS A 25 17.46 -2.13 2.55
CA LYS A 25 18.74 -2.39 1.87
C LYS A 25 18.64 -2.22 0.36
N GLU A 26 17.57 -2.72 -0.26
CA GLU A 26 17.40 -2.64 -1.71
C GLU A 26 17.11 -1.22 -2.22
N LEU A 27 16.37 -0.42 -1.45
CA LEU A 27 16.14 0.98 -1.76
C LEU A 27 17.42 1.82 -1.57
N THR A 28 18.19 1.57 -0.52
CA THR A 28 19.49 2.26 -0.31
C THR A 28 20.47 1.98 -1.44
N LYS A 29 20.55 0.74 -1.94
CA LYS A 29 21.39 0.40 -3.13
C LYS A 29 21.01 1.18 -4.39
N ARG A 30 19.77 1.67 -4.45
CA ARG A 30 19.21 2.47 -5.55
C ARG A 30 19.23 3.98 -5.25
N GLU A 31 20.00 4.41 -4.26
CA GLU A 31 20.17 5.81 -3.85
C GLU A 31 18.83 6.49 -3.44
N VAL A 32 17.85 5.70 -2.99
CA VAL A 32 16.63 6.22 -2.37
C VAL A 32 16.93 6.54 -0.92
N LEU A 33 16.74 7.81 -0.54
CA LEU A 33 16.85 8.23 0.85
C LEU A 33 15.54 7.92 1.55
N ILE A 34 15.53 6.91 2.41
CA ILE A 34 14.39 6.55 3.23
C ILE A 34 14.69 6.85 4.70
N GLU A 35 13.81 7.59 5.35
CA GLU A 35 13.93 8.01 6.75
C GLU A 35 12.65 7.66 7.49
N GLU A 36 12.79 7.10 8.70
CA GLU A 36 11.69 6.99 9.65
C GLU A 36 11.45 8.34 10.31
N VAL A 37 10.24 8.86 10.19
CA VAL A 37 9.90 10.21 10.62
C VAL A 37 8.78 10.14 11.63
N ASP A 38 9.07 10.58 12.86
CA ASP A 38 8.17 10.59 14.02
C ASP A 38 7.44 11.93 14.22
N ASP A 39 7.72 12.92 13.38
CA ASP A 39 7.06 14.22 13.32
C ASP A 39 6.15 14.29 12.08
N PHE A 40 4.84 14.41 12.32
CA PHE A 40 3.83 14.42 11.26
C PHE A 40 4.02 15.55 10.24
N ASP A 41 4.39 16.75 10.67
CA ASP A 41 4.56 17.88 9.75
C ASP A 41 5.81 17.70 8.88
N ARG A 42 6.87 17.10 9.44
CA ARG A 42 8.11 16.78 8.69
C ARG A 42 7.89 15.74 7.59
N LEU A 43 6.86 14.90 7.67
CA LEU A 43 6.53 13.93 6.60
C LEU A 43 6.39 14.62 5.23
N PHE A 44 5.82 15.82 5.22
CA PHE A 44 5.53 16.57 3.99
C PHE A 44 6.76 17.26 3.38
N GLU A 45 7.94 17.16 3.99
CA GLU A 45 9.21 17.58 3.38
C GLU A 45 9.74 16.58 2.34
N TYR A 46 9.15 15.38 2.26
CA TYR A 46 9.59 14.25 1.44
C TYR A 46 8.75 14.10 0.17
N ASP A 47 9.28 13.42 -0.86
CA ASP A 47 8.58 13.24 -2.13
C ASP A 47 7.46 12.18 -2.02
N VAL A 48 7.74 11.13 -1.25
CA VAL A 48 6.86 10.00 -0.99
C VAL A 48 6.67 9.86 0.52
N ILE A 49 5.44 9.59 0.95
CA ILE A 49 5.07 9.36 2.34
C ILE A 49 4.41 8.00 2.43
N VAL A 50 4.86 7.16 3.36
CA VAL A 50 4.31 5.81 3.58
C VAL A 50 3.73 5.73 4.99
N PHE A 51 2.42 5.51 5.07
CA PHE A 51 1.71 5.11 6.27
C PHE A 51 1.54 3.59 6.23
N ASN A 52 2.57 2.87 6.69
CA ASN A 52 2.58 1.41 6.66
C ASN A 52 1.85 0.84 7.88
N TYR A 53 0.57 0.51 7.72
CA TYR A 53 -0.28 -0.05 8.77
C TYR A 53 -0.41 0.93 9.95
N PRO A 54 -1.05 2.11 9.77
CA PRO A 54 -1.25 3.06 10.86
C PRO A 54 -2.33 2.54 11.83
N GLU A 55 -1.97 2.37 13.11
CA GLU A 55 -2.88 1.87 14.15
C GLU A 55 -3.61 3.01 14.89
N ASN A 56 -2.97 4.16 15.04
CA ASN A 56 -3.59 5.31 15.71
C ASN A 56 -4.45 6.13 14.74
N PRO A 57 -5.63 6.62 15.16
CA PRO A 57 -6.45 7.50 14.33
C PRO A 57 -5.82 8.88 14.09
N PHE A 58 -5.92 9.37 12.86
CA PHE A 58 -5.60 10.75 12.50
C PHE A 58 -6.58 11.72 13.16
N ASN A 59 -6.07 12.81 13.72
CA ASN A 59 -6.85 13.93 14.23
C ASN A 59 -7.34 14.85 13.08
N THR A 60 -8.28 15.74 13.39
CA THR A 60 -8.90 16.60 12.36
C THR A 60 -7.92 17.48 11.60
N GLU A 61 -6.87 17.99 12.24
CA GLU A 61 -5.89 18.86 11.58
C GLU A 61 -4.95 18.04 10.68
N GLU A 62 -4.58 16.83 11.09
CA GLU A 62 -3.81 15.89 10.26
C GLU A 62 -4.57 15.50 9.00
N LYS A 63 -5.88 15.19 9.13
CA LYS A 63 -6.75 14.89 7.98
C LYS A 63 -6.79 16.06 7.00
N LYS A 64 -7.01 17.28 7.49
CA LYS A 64 -7.02 18.50 6.67
C LYS A 64 -5.66 18.73 6.00
N ARG A 65 -4.55 18.47 6.70
CA ARG A 65 -3.21 18.64 6.15
C ARG A 65 -2.97 17.67 5.01
N ILE A 66 -3.30 16.39 5.18
CA ILE A 66 -3.20 15.38 4.11
C ILE A 66 -4.06 15.80 2.91
N GLN A 67 -5.31 16.20 3.14
CA GLN A 67 -6.20 16.67 2.07
C GLN A 67 -5.62 17.87 1.32
N LYS A 68 -5.09 18.86 2.04
CA LYS A 68 -4.44 20.02 1.44
C LYS A 68 -3.25 19.61 0.58
N VAL A 69 -2.38 18.75 1.10
CA VAL A 69 -1.18 18.28 0.38
C VAL A 69 -1.53 17.55 -0.91
N LEU A 70 -2.52 16.64 -0.87
CA LEU A 70 -2.97 15.92 -2.06
C LEU A 70 -3.53 16.88 -3.13
N ASN A 71 -4.22 17.95 -2.72
CA ASN A 71 -4.83 18.89 -3.66
C ASN A 71 -3.90 19.99 -4.18
N GLU A 72 -2.91 20.41 -3.39
CA GLU A 72 -2.13 21.63 -3.68
C GLU A 72 -0.65 21.37 -3.96
N GLU A 73 -0.11 20.23 -3.50
CA GLU A 73 1.30 19.90 -3.63
C GLU A 73 1.48 18.70 -4.56
N LYS A 74 2.72 18.41 -4.96
CA LYS A 74 3.05 17.21 -5.75
C LYS A 74 3.70 16.17 -4.84
N LYS A 75 2.90 15.28 -4.26
CA LYS A 75 3.33 14.24 -3.32
C LYS A 75 2.74 12.88 -3.67
N LYS A 76 3.46 11.80 -3.35
CA LYS A 76 2.90 10.45 -3.37
C LYS A 76 2.66 10.00 -1.94
N ILE A 77 1.43 9.66 -1.59
CA ILE A 77 1.08 9.14 -0.26
C ILE A 77 0.58 7.71 -0.42
N ILE A 78 1.18 6.78 0.31
CA ILE A 78 0.86 5.35 0.28
C ILE A 78 0.31 4.94 1.65
N PHE A 79 -0.90 4.41 1.68
CA PHE A 79 -1.48 3.75 2.85
C PHE A 79 -1.49 2.25 2.64
N THR A 80 -1.17 1.49 3.68
CA THR A 80 -1.37 0.04 3.68
C THR A 80 -2.27 -0.39 4.82
N ALA A 81 -3.17 -1.32 4.53
CA ALA A 81 -4.05 -1.94 5.51
C ALA A 81 -3.71 -3.42 5.69
N HIS A 82 -4.64 -4.17 6.29
CA HIS A 82 -4.52 -5.60 6.50
C HIS A 82 -5.92 -6.23 6.53
N PHE A 83 -6.01 -7.51 6.15
CA PHE A 83 -7.29 -8.21 6.08
C PHE A 83 -8.03 -8.31 7.42
N ARG A 84 -9.37 -8.41 7.34
CA ARG A 84 -10.30 -8.73 8.44
C ARG A 84 -10.27 -7.81 9.66
N GLY A 85 -9.54 -6.70 9.59
CA GLY A 85 -9.70 -5.56 10.49
C GLY A 85 -9.51 -5.82 11.98
N LYS A 86 -8.70 -6.81 12.36
CA LYS A 86 -8.49 -7.17 13.78
C LYS A 86 -8.09 -5.99 14.66
N ASP A 87 -7.30 -5.07 14.09
CA ASP A 87 -6.68 -3.96 14.82
C ASP A 87 -7.27 -2.60 14.40
N GLY A 88 -8.40 -2.60 13.68
CA GLY A 88 -9.09 -1.35 13.28
C GLY A 88 -8.36 -0.50 12.22
N VAL A 89 -7.22 -0.96 11.68
CA VAL A 89 -6.42 -0.22 10.68
C VAL A 89 -7.23 0.19 9.44
N PHE A 90 -8.23 -0.60 9.03
CA PHE A 90 -9.10 -0.22 7.92
C PHE A 90 -9.91 1.04 8.23
N ASP A 91 -10.40 1.22 9.46
CA ASP A 91 -11.12 2.43 9.88
C ASP A 91 -10.17 3.64 9.90
N VAL A 92 -8.93 3.45 10.35
CA VAL A 92 -7.88 4.47 10.37
C VAL A 92 -7.54 4.93 8.94
N CYS A 93 -7.33 3.99 8.02
CA CYS A 93 -7.10 4.30 6.60
C CYS A 93 -8.32 4.97 5.97
N ASN A 94 -9.52 4.40 6.16
CA ASN A 94 -10.76 4.90 5.57
C ASN A 94 -11.13 6.29 6.06
N ALA A 95 -10.70 6.68 7.27
CA ALA A 95 -10.87 8.04 7.78
C ALA A 95 -10.19 9.12 6.92
N ILE A 96 -9.30 8.73 6.00
CA ILE A 96 -8.68 9.57 4.97
C ILE A 96 -9.16 9.14 3.58
N THR A 97 -9.01 7.87 3.25
CA THR A 97 -9.02 7.41 1.85
C THR A 97 -10.42 7.40 1.23
N GLN A 98 -11.47 7.22 2.04
CA GLN A 98 -12.84 7.14 1.54
C GLN A 98 -13.30 8.45 0.89
N ASP A 99 -12.83 9.60 1.40
CA ASP A 99 -13.13 10.93 0.86
C ASP A 99 -12.58 11.11 -0.56
N PHE A 100 -11.61 10.27 -0.94
CA PHE A 100 -10.98 10.22 -2.26
C PHE A 100 -11.45 9.05 -3.12
N GLY A 101 -12.51 8.35 -2.67
CA GLY A 101 -13.16 7.28 -3.41
C GLY A 101 -12.50 5.92 -3.28
N ILE A 102 -11.63 5.70 -2.28
CA ILE A 102 -11.00 4.41 -2.02
C ILE A 102 -11.35 3.93 -0.62
N THR A 103 -12.09 2.82 -0.53
CA THR A 103 -12.50 2.23 0.75
C THR A 103 -11.86 0.85 0.90
N VAL A 104 -11.11 0.66 1.99
CA VAL A 104 -10.63 -0.65 2.43
C VAL A 104 -11.79 -1.40 3.08
N LEU A 105 -12.12 -2.59 2.57
CA LEU A 105 -13.19 -3.41 3.13
C LEU A 105 -12.66 -4.30 4.27
N PRO A 106 -13.45 -4.56 5.33
CA PRO A 106 -13.04 -5.37 6.48
C PRO A 106 -13.10 -6.88 6.19
N GLU A 107 -12.62 -7.30 5.01
CA GLU A 107 -12.67 -8.67 4.51
C GLU A 107 -11.26 -9.21 4.28
N GLY A 108 -11.14 -10.52 4.04
CA GLY A 108 -9.96 -11.14 3.46
C GLY A 108 -10.18 -11.54 2.02
N VAL A 109 -9.07 -11.64 1.28
CA VAL A 109 -9.01 -12.24 -0.05
C VAL A 109 -8.27 -13.57 0.06
N LYS A 110 -8.79 -14.59 -0.64
CA LYS A 110 -8.15 -15.88 -0.78
C LYS A 110 -8.16 -16.37 -2.23
N ASP A 111 -7.22 -17.22 -2.58
CA ASP A 111 -7.17 -17.91 -3.86
C ASP A 111 -6.71 -19.36 -3.67
N GLU A 112 -7.60 -20.32 -3.92
CA GLU A 112 -7.30 -21.75 -3.78
C GLU A 112 -6.43 -22.30 -4.92
N CYS A 113 -6.30 -21.56 -6.03
CA CYS A 113 -5.56 -22.00 -7.22
C CYS A 113 -4.19 -21.33 -7.34
N CYS A 114 -4.05 -20.10 -6.85
CA CYS A 114 -2.87 -19.26 -7.06
C CYS A 114 -2.39 -18.65 -5.74
N HIS A 115 -1.65 -19.45 -4.96
CA HIS A 115 -1.09 -19.04 -3.68
C HIS A 115 0.27 -19.71 -3.44
N LEU A 116 0.99 -19.25 -2.40
CA LEU A 116 2.24 -19.83 -1.93
C LEU A 116 2.07 -20.51 -0.57
N GLU A 117 3.04 -21.36 -0.22
CA GLU A 117 3.19 -21.98 1.10
C GLU A 117 1.96 -22.77 1.59
N ASP A 118 1.17 -23.33 0.67
CA ASP A 118 -0.11 -24.02 0.97
C ASP A 118 -1.09 -23.18 1.82
N ASP A 119 -0.95 -21.85 1.79
CA ASP A 119 -1.84 -20.89 2.46
C ASP A 119 -2.59 -20.06 1.41
N SER A 120 -3.89 -20.29 1.27
CA SER A 120 -4.72 -19.60 0.28
C SER A 120 -4.87 -18.09 0.52
N LEU A 121 -4.38 -17.56 1.64
CA LEU A 121 -4.31 -16.11 1.91
C LEU A 121 -3.00 -15.48 1.40
N ILE A 122 -2.00 -16.27 1.04
CA ILE A 122 -0.74 -15.82 0.43
C ILE A 122 -0.89 -15.86 -1.10
N ILE A 123 -1.83 -15.08 -1.61
CA ILE A 123 -2.21 -15.12 -3.03
C ILE A 123 -1.10 -14.60 -3.95
N THR A 124 -1.04 -15.11 -5.17
CA THR A 124 -0.24 -14.55 -6.26
C THR A 124 -1.12 -14.02 -7.38
N THR A 125 -0.64 -13.00 -8.08
CA THR A 125 -1.38 -12.41 -9.19
C THR A 125 -0.46 -11.78 -10.22
N ASP A 126 -0.83 -11.97 -11.48
CA ASP A 126 -0.26 -11.34 -12.68
C ASP A 126 -1.19 -10.22 -13.20
N ASN A 127 -2.29 -9.94 -12.50
CA ASN A 127 -3.27 -8.93 -12.88
C ASN A 127 -2.84 -7.52 -12.42
N ILE A 128 -1.68 -7.10 -12.92
CA ILE A 128 -1.02 -5.83 -12.61
C ILE A 128 -1.41 -4.82 -13.69
N LYS A 129 -1.98 -3.69 -13.30
CA LYS A 129 -2.51 -2.65 -14.20
C LYS A 129 -1.61 -1.42 -14.33
N LYS A 130 -0.83 -1.12 -13.29
CA LYS A 130 0.16 -0.03 -13.25
C LYS A 130 1.40 -0.49 -12.51
N TYR A 131 2.51 0.21 -12.72
CA TYR A 131 3.80 -0.10 -12.10
C TYR A 131 4.33 -1.49 -12.49
N ALA A 132 4.07 -1.88 -13.74
CA ALA A 132 4.29 -3.23 -14.26
C ALA A 132 5.63 -3.37 -15.00
N SER A 133 6.41 -2.30 -15.13
CA SER A 133 7.73 -2.32 -15.77
C SER A 133 8.61 -3.43 -15.20
N ASN A 134 8.89 -4.46 -16.02
CA ASN A 134 9.64 -5.66 -15.65
C ASN A 134 9.02 -6.48 -14.49
N VAL A 135 7.69 -6.45 -14.33
CA VAL A 135 6.94 -7.24 -13.34
C VAL A 135 5.94 -8.12 -14.08
N LYS A 136 6.02 -9.43 -13.87
CA LYS A 136 5.09 -10.40 -14.45
C LYS A 136 4.07 -10.91 -13.42
N GLU A 137 4.52 -11.16 -12.20
CA GLU A 137 3.69 -11.71 -11.14
C GLU A 137 4.19 -11.25 -9.77
N VAL A 138 3.26 -11.02 -8.85
CA VAL A 138 3.56 -10.63 -7.46
C VAL A 138 2.81 -11.52 -6.48
N VAL A 139 3.36 -11.67 -5.28
CA VAL A 139 2.65 -12.20 -4.11
C VAL A 139 2.05 -11.05 -3.32
N PHE A 140 0.82 -11.20 -2.84
CA PHE A 140 0.12 -10.18 -2.07
C PHE A 140 -0.59 -10.78 -0.86
N PRO A 141 0.13 -11.09 0.23
CA PRO A 141 -0.40 -11.85 1.35
C PRO A 141 -1.42 -11.08 2.19
N TYR A 142 -2.38 -11.81 2.76
CA TYR A 142 -3.23 -11.35 3.86
C TYR A 142 -3.92 -10.01 3.58
N SER A 143 -4.45 -9.86 2.36
CA SER A 143 -4.98 -8.61 1.86
C SER A 143 -6.48 -8.43 2.09
N ALA A 144 -6.87 -7.19 2.37
CA ALA A 144 -8.23 -6.69 2.25
C ALA A 144 -8.56 -6.29 0.80
N PRO A 145 -9.79 -6.53 0.31
CA PRO A 145 -10.25 -5.97 -0.94
C PRO A 145 -10.57 -4.47 -0.81
N LEU A 146 -10.50 -3.75 -1.93
CA LEU A 146 -10.83 -2.32 -2.02
C LEU A 146 -12.11 -2.09 -2.84
N SER A 147 -12.98 -1.22 -2.36
CA SER A 147 -14.11 -0.67 -3.10
C SER A 147 -13.78 0.72 -3.62
N LEU A 148 -14.06 0.98 -4.90
CA LEU A 148 -13.64 2.19 -5.60
C LEU A 148 -14.85 3.00 -6.12
N SER A 149 -14.73 4.32 -6.05
CA SER A 149 -15.60 5.26 -6.77
C SER A 149 -15.04 5.61 -8.15
N ASP A 150 -15.85 6.29 -8.97
CA ASP A 150 -15.44 6.74 -10.30
C ASP A 150 -14.19 7.63 -10.28
N GLY A 151 -13.32 7.45 -11.28
CA GLY A 151 -12.09 8.23 -11.43
C GLY A 151 -10.96 7.82 -10.49
N VAL A 152 -11.04 6.63 -9.90
CA VAL A 152 -9.93 5.94 -9.23
C VAL A 152 -9.38 4.86 -10.16
N GLU A 153 -8.06 4.78 -10.25
CA GLU A 153 -7.34 3.82 -11.08
C GLU A 153 -7.01 2.56 -10.28
N VAL A 154 -7.21 1.38 -10.89
CA VAL A 154 -6.76 0.12 -10.31
C VAL A 154 -5.27 -0.05 -10.58
N ILE A 155 -4.48 -0.45 -9.58
CA ILE A 155 -3.07 -0.82 -9.72
C ILE A 155 -2.92 -2.35 -9.77
N LEU A 156 -3.55 -3.06 -8.84
CA LEU A 156 -3.40 -4.50 -8.67
C LEU A 156 -4.75 -5.13 -8.35
N LYS A 157 -5.04 -6.27 -8.97
CA LYS A 157 -6.21 -7.11 -8.66
C LYS A 157 -5.78 -8.53 -8.36
N GLY A 158 -6.63 -9.27 -7.66
CA GLY A 158 -6.58 -10.73 -7.67
C GLY A 158 -6.85 -11.28 -9.07
N ARG A 159 -6.49 -12.54 -9.28
CA ARG A 159 -6.90 -13.32 -10.47
C ARG A 159 -8.41 -13.59 -10.43
N ASP A 160 -8.97 -14.07 -11.54
CA ASP A 160 -10.39 -14.45 -11.62
C ASP A 160 -10.77 -15.61 -10.68
N THR A 161 -9.77 -16.35 -10.21
CA THR A 161 -9.86 -17.42 -9.20
C THR A 161 -9.89 -16.90 -7.76
N ALA A 162 -9.36 -15.70 -7.53
CA ALA A 162 -9.34 -15.09 -6.21
C ALA A 162 -10.74 -14.60 -5.82
N VAL A 163 -11.10 -14.82 -4.57
CA VAL A 163 -12.39 -14.43 -3.99
C VAL A 163 -12.21 -13.69 -2.67
N SER A 164 -13.02 -12.67 -2.44
CA SER A 164 -13.16 -12.08 -1.10
C SER A 164 -13.96 -12.98 -0.16
N ASP A 165 -13.95 -12.69 1.15
CA ASP A 165 -14.81 -13.36 2.13
C ASP A 165 -16.31 -13.21 1.79
N SER A 166 -16.71 -12.12 1.11
CA SER A 166 -18.08 -11.92 0.59
C SER A 166 -18.37 -12.62 -0.75
N GLY A 167 -17.36 -13.26 -1.37
CA GLY A 167 -17.48 -14.00 -2.62
C GLY A 167 -17.31 -13.18 -3.89
N GLU A 168 -16.85 -11.93 -3.78
CA GLU A 168 -16.49 -11.11 -4.94
C GLU A 168 -15.26 -11.68 -5.65
N LYS A 169 -15.35 -11.86 -6.97
CA LYS A 169 -14.27 -12.42 -7.78
C LYS A 169 -13.30 -11.34 -8.26
N ALA A 170 -12.02 -11.70 -8.40
CA ALA A 170 -10.96 -10.79 -8.83
C ALA A 170 -10.97 -9.46 -8.04
N PRO A 171 -10.90 -9.51 -6.70
CA PRO A 171 -10.97 -8.30 -5.88
C PRO A 171 -9.84 -7.34 -6.19
N ILE A 172 -10.08 -6.04 -5.99
CA ILE A 172 -9.07 -5.00 -6.14
C ILE A 172 -8.19 -5.00 -4.89
N LEU A 173 -6.88 -5.05 -5.07
CA LEU A 173 -5.90 -5.18 -3.99
C LEU A 173 -5.13 -3.88 -3.75
N ILE A 174 -4.87 -3.11 -4.81
CA ILE A 174 -4.22 -1.80 -4.75
C ILE A 174 -4.91 -0.86 -5.73
N ALA A 175 -5.18 0.37 -5.29
CA ALA A 175 -5.79 1.42 -6.09
C ALA A 175 -5.09 2.77 -5.92
N GLN A 176 -5.31 3.67 -6.87
CA GLN A 176 -4.71 5.00 -6.93
C GLN A 176 -5.72 6.07 -7.30
N LYS A 177 -5.70 7.18 -6.55
CA LYS A 177 -6.28 8.46 -6.99
C LYS A 177 -5.16 9.39 -7.45
N SER A 178 -5.26 9.88 -8.68
CA SER A 178 -4.39 10.92 -9.23
C SER A 178 -5.07 12.29 -9.11
N PHE A 179 -4.30 13.33 -8.78
CA PHE A 179 -4.79 14.70 -8.58
C PHE A 179 -4.20 15.64 -9.64
N GLU A 180 -4.89 16.75 -9.92
CA GLU A 180 -4.43 17.76 -10.89
C GLU A 180 -3.09 18.40 -10.50
N SER A 181 -2.81 18.47 -9.19
CA SER A 181 -1.52 18.88 -8.62
C SER A 181 -0.34 17.97 -9.00
N GLY A 182 -0.63 16.79 -9.57
CA GLY A 182 0.33 15.72 -9.80
C GLY A 182 0.55 14.84 -8.57
N SER A 183 -0.16 15.08 -7.47
CA SER A 183 -0.18 14.17 -6.33
C SER A 183 -0.83 12.83 -6.68
N LYS A 184 -0.44 11.80 -5.93
CA LYS A 184 -1.00 10.45 -6.01
C LYS A 184 -1.30 9.94 -4.60
N LEU A 185 -2.54 9.52 -4.35
CA LEU A 185 -2.90 8.71 -3.19
C LEU A 185 -2.98 7.26 -3.63
N ILE A 186 -2.21 6.38 -3.00
CA ILE A 186 -2.19 4.94 -3.25
C ILE A 186 -2.65 4.24 -1.97
N VAL A 187 -3.55 3.28 -2.12
CA VAL A 187 -4.03 2.47 -1.00
C VAL A 187 -3.81 1.00 -1.34
N CYS A 188 -3.14 0.29 -0.45
CA CYS A 188 -2.87 -1.13 -0.54
C CYS A 188 -3.71 -1.86 0.52
N GLY A 189 -4.44 -2.89 0.12
CA GLY A 189 -5.23 -3.74 1.02
C GLY A 189 -4.38 -4.60 1.98
N GLY A 190 -3.07 -4.66 1.78
CA GLY A 190 -2.12 -5.40 2.62
C GLY A 190 -0.82 -4.63 2.81
N CYS A 191 -0.16 -4.85 3.95
CA CYS A 191 1.14 -4.26 4.32
C CYS A 191 2.31 -5.26 4.22
N ILE A 192 2.03 -6.54 3.97
CA ILE A 192 3.03 -7.62 4.06
C ILE A 192 3.74 -7.85 2.73
N PHE A 193 3.21 -7.39 1.60
CA PHE A 193 3.80 -7.63 0.26
C PHE A 193 5.23 -7.09 0.05
N TRP A 194 5.69 -6.20 0.94
CA TRP A 194 7.05 -5.65 0.93
C TRP A 194 7.87 -6.01 2.19
N ASP A 195 7.38 -6.95 3.00
CA ASP A 195 8.14 -7.51 4.13
C ASP A 195 9.24 -8.46 3.63
N ASN A 196 10.10 -8.93 4.53
CA ASN A 196 11.26 -9.75 4.22
C ASN A 196 10.88 -11.12 3.62
N PHE A 197 9.69 -11.63 3.94
CA PHE A 197 9.18 -12.85 3.34
C PHE A 197 8.78 -12.60 1.87
N SER A 198 8.01 -11.55 1.62
CA SER A 198 7.34 -11.30 0.34
C SER A 198 8.22 -10.58 -0.67
N ILE A 199 9.08 -9.66 -0.21
CA ILE A 199 9.85 -8.76 -1.09
C ILE A 199 10.75 -9.52 -2.07
N PHE A 200 11.23 -10.70 -1.69
CA PHE A 200 12.11 -11.54 -2.52
C PHE A 200 11.39 -12.70 -3.22
N LYS A 201 10.06 -12.73 -3.18
CA LYS A 201 9.24 -13.69 -3.92
C LYS A 201 8.79 -13.05 -5.23
N LEU A 202 8.79 -13.85 -6.29
CA LEU A 202 8.37 -13.43 -7.63
C LEU A 202 9.03 -12.08 -8.02
N ASP A 203 8.27 -11.14 -8.57
CA ASP A 203 8.76 -9.82 -8.96
C ASP A 203 8.43 -8.71 -7.92
N ASN A 204 8.13 -9.07 -6.67
CA ASN A 204 7.71 -8.12 -5.62
C ASN A 204 8.68 -6.97 -5.42
N LEU A 205 10.00 -7.24 -5.37
CA LEU A 205 10.99 -6.19 -5.23
C LEU A 205 10.88 -5.15 -6.35
N GLN A 206 10.78 -5.61 -7.60
CA GLN A 206 10.68 -4.71 -8.75
C GLN A 206 9.35 -3.94 -8.71
N PHE A 207 8.25 -4.61 -8.37
CA PHE A 207 6.95 -3.98 -8.21
C PHE A 207 6.94 -2.89 -7.13
N VAL A 208 7.51 -3.15 -5.96
CA VAL A 208 7.60 -2.18 -4.86
C VAL A 208 8.50 -1.00 -5.24
N VAL A 209 9.62 -1.27 -5.93
CA VAL A 209 10.49 -0.21 -6.45
C VAL A 209 9.74 0.65 -7.46
N ASN A 210 9.02 0.05 -8.41
CA ASN A 210 8.19 0.77 -9.38
C ASN A 210 7.12 1.62 -8.67
N LEU A 211 6.46 1.06 -7.65
CA LEU A 211 5.43 1.74 -6.87
C LEU A 211 6.00 2.99 -6.17
N ILE A 212 7.17 2.88 -5.55
CA ILE A 212 7.85 3.97 -4.82
C ILE A 212 8.41 4.99 -5.80
N LEU A 213 9.17 4.57 -6.81
CA LEU A 213 9.84 5.47 -7.76
C LEU A 213 8.89 6.09 -8.79
N GLY A 214 7.78 5.42 -9.08
CA GLY A 214 6.80 5.85 -10.07
C GLY A 214 7.07 5.36 -11.49
N ASP A 215 7.79 4.26 -11.66
CA ASP A 215 8.08 3.66 -12.95
C ASP A 215 6.89 2.80 -13.40
N GLU A 216 6.21 3.18 -14.49
CA GLU A 216 4.98 2.49 -14.97
C GLU A 216 5.28 1.30 -15.88
#